data_AF-A0A2D8U2S4-F1
#
_entry.id   AF-A0A2D8U2S4-F1
#
_cell.length_a   1.000
_cell.length_b   1.000
_cell.length_c   1.000
_cell.angle_alpha   90.00
_cell.angle_beta   90.00
_cell.angle_gamma   90.00
#
_symmetry.space_group_name_H-M   'P 1'
#
loop_
_entity.id
_entity.type
_entity.pdbx_description
1 polymer ?
#
loop_
_entity_poly.entity_id
_entity_poly.type
_entity_poly.pdbx_seq_one_letter_code
_entity_poly.pdbx_strand_id
1 'polypeptide(L)'
;MNSISIIIIVKNGESFIEKALESAKWADEIIILDSGSEDRTIEISKKYTNIIHYSESWPGFGIQRQNAQKLSSSRWVFMLDADEEISLKLKESIQKVINGKDCIYMINRLSKAFGKEVRHSGWYPDWICRLYPRELTTYNNDLVHESLIIPSGYKPKKLKGNLFHETYRDMKDYYKKMSLYIDAWSSQNFQKKKGGIFIGFLRGLWAFIKMYIFQLGFLDKSVGLTLAILRFETTITKYIDIKIKRSKSS
;
A
#
# COMPACT_ATOMS: atom_id res chain seq x y z
N MET A 1 -6.17 -13.51 -26.98
CA MET A 1 -6.22 -12.42 -25.97
C MET A 1 -5.06 -12.64 -25.03
N ASN A 2 -4.43 -11.57 -24.54
CA ASN A 2 -3.38 -11.72 -23.53
C ASN A 2 -4.00 -12.01 -22.16
N SER A 3 -3.44 -12.95 -21.42
CA SER A 3 -3.91 -13.31 -20.07
C SER A 3 -3.33 -12.40 -18.99
N ILE A 4 -4.04 -12.30 -17.87
CA ILE A 4 -3.63 -11.54 -16.68
C ILE A 4 -3.75 -12.36 -15.39
N SER A 5 -2.69 -12.29 -14.58
CA SER A 5 -2.66 -12.78 -13.20
C SER A 5 -2.87 -11.62 -12.23
N ILE A 6 -3.89 -11.71 -11.39
CA ILE A 6 -4.00 -10.86 -10.19
C ILE A 6 -3.33 -11.59 -9.04
N ILE A 7 -2.34 -10.95 -8.44
CA ILE A 7 -1.52 -11.53 -7.39
C ILE A 7 -1.77 -10.75 -6.10
N ILE A 8 -2.13 -11.48 -5.04
CA ILE A 8 -2.38 -10.94 -3.71
C ILE A 8 -1.45 -11.61 -2.71
N ILE A 9 -0.63 -10.82 -2.03
CA ILE A 9 0.08 -11.25 -0.83
C ILE A 9 -0.77 -10.89 0.38
N VAL A 10 -0.93 -11.82 1.33
CA VAL A 10 -1.85 -11.60 2.45
C VAL A 10 -1.36 -12.26 3.74
N LYS A 11 -1.74 -11.65 4.86
CA LYS A 11 -1.71 -12.25 6.19
C LYS A 11 -2.82 -11.63 7.02
N ASN A 12 -3.73 -12.46 7.55
CA ASN A 12 -4.86 -12.03 8.37
C ASN A 12 -5.70 -10.91 7.73
N GLY A 13 -6.17 -11.17 6.50
CA GLY A 13 -6.93 -10.26 5.65
C GLY A 13 -8.45 -10.51 5.63
N GLU A 14 -9.02 -11.28 6.56
CA GLU A 14 -10.43 -11.73 6.48
C GLU A 14 -11.44 -10.58 6.32
N SER A 15 -11.11 -9.39 6.84
CA SER A 15 -11.97 -8.21 6.80
C SER A 15 -12.08 -7.56 5.42
N PHE A 16 -11.17 -7.87 4.49
CA PHE A 16 -11.03 -7.14 3.23
C PHE A 16 -10.92 -8.05 2.01
N ILE A 17 -10.30 -9.23 2.19
CA ILE A 17 -9.90 -10.10 1.08
C ILE A 17 -11.07 -10.48 0.16
N GLU A 18 -12.28 -10.65 0.69
CA GLU A 18 -13.46 -10.98 -0.12
C GLU A 18 -13.79 -9.88 -1.13
N LYS A 19 -13.70 -8.59 -0.74
CA LYS A 19 -13.94 -7.47 -1.66
C LYS A 19 -12.85 -7.35 -2.72
N ALA A 20 -11.59 -7.53 -2.32
CA ALA A 20 -10.47 -7.54 -3.25
C ALA A 20 -10.66 -8.63 -4.31
N LEU A 21 -10.96 -9.85 -3.89
CA LEU A 21 -11.22 -11.01 -4.74
C LEU A 21 -12.44 -10.84 -5.64
N GLU A 22 -13.55 -10.34 -5.09
CA GLU A 22 -14.76 -10.04 -5.86
C GLU A 22 -14.48 -9.04 -6.99
N SER A 23 -13.69 -8.00 -6.71
CA SER A 23 -13.27 -7.01 -7.72
C SER A 23 -12.26 -7.57 -8.74
N ALA A 24 -11.60 -8.67 -8.41
CA ALA A 24 -10.56 -9.34 -9.20
C ALA A 24 -11.07 -10.55 -10.01
N LYS A 25 -12.28 -11.06 -9.74
CA LYS A 25 -12.83 -12.32 -10.30
C LYS A 25 -12.91 -12.43 -11.83
N TRP A 26 -12.60 -11.35 -12.54
CA TRP A 26 -12.57 -11.28 -14.00
C TRP A 26 -11.19 -11.62 -14.59
N ALA A 27 -10.15 -11.78 -13.77
CA ALA A 27 -8.82 -12.18 -14.21
C ALA A 27 -8.78 -13.65 -14.62
N ASP A 28 -7.85 -13.99 -15.51
CA ASP A 28 -7.64 -15.37 -15.96
C ASP A 28 -7.01 -16.23 -14.84
N GLU A 29 -6.19 -15.60 -13.99
CA GLU A 29 -5.49 -16.25 -12.88
C GLU A 29 -5.54 -15.35 -11.64
N ILE A 30 -5.93 -15.91 -10.49
CA ILE A 30 -5.86 -15.23 -9.19
C ILE A 30 -4.98 -16.06 -8.28
N ILE A 31 -3.90 -15.45 -7.79
CA ILE A 31 -2.89 -16.10 -6.96
C ILE A 31 -2.90 -15.47 -5.58
N ILE A 32 -3.01 -16.33 -4.56
CA ILE A 32 -2.83 -15.92 -3.17
C ILE A 32 -1.47 -16.45 -2.69
N LEU A 33 -0.63 -15.55 -2.17
CA LEU A 33 0.54 -15.92 -1.38
C LEU A 33 0.28 -15.52 0.08
N ASP A 34 -0.11 -16.50 0.88
CA ASP A 34 -0.41 -16.34 2.30
C ASP A 34 0.86 -16.40 3.16
N SER A 35 0.98 -15.53 4.16
CA SER A 35 2.14 -15.47 5.07
C SER A 35 1.81 -15.97 6.48
N GLY A 36 0.98 -17.01 6.56
CA GLY A 36 0.54 -17.65 7.81
C GLY A 36 -0.65 -16.93 8.41
N SER A 37 -1.77 -16.87 7.67
CA SER A 37 -3.05 -16.40 8.22
C SER A 37 -3.61 -17.41 9.22
N GLU A 38 -4.13 -16.89 10.34
CA GLU A 38 -4.77 -17.65 11.42
C GLU A 38 -6.28 -17.36 11.49
N ASP A 39 -6.77 -16.45 10.66
CA ASP A 39 -8.17 -16.10 10.51
C ASP A 39 -8.80 -16.80 9.28
N ARG A 40 -10.00 -16.37 8.89
CA ARG A 40 -10.72 -16.98 7.75
C ARG A 40 -10.21 -16.54 6.37
N THR A 41 -9.06 -15.87 6.27
CA THR A 41 -8.52 -15.39 4.99
C THR A 41 -8.45 -16.47 3.92
N ILE A 42 -7.91 -17.64 4.27
CA ILE A 42 -7.72 -18.76 3.34
C ILE A 42 -9.07 -19.42 3.00
N GLU A 43 -9.94 -19.58 3.99
CA GLU A 43 -11.31 -20.10 3.79
C GLU A 43 -12.07 -19.26 2.77
N ILE A 44 -12.04 -17.93 2.92
CA ILE A 44 -12.67 -16.98 1.99
C ILE A 44 -12.01 -17.08 0.61
N SER A 45 -10.67 -17.10 0.55
CA SER A 45 -9.91 -17.13 -0.70
C SER A 45 -10.23 -18.35 -1.57
N LYS A 46 -10.45 -19.52 -0.95
CA LYS A 46 -10.81 -20.77 -1.64
C LYS A 46 -12.12 -20.69 -2.44
N LYS A 47 -13.00 -19.73 -2.15
CA LYS A 47 -14.22 -19.50 -2.94
C LYS A 47 -13.93 -18.89 -4.32
N TYR A 48 -12.76 -18.27 -4.49
CA TYR A 48 -12.40 -17.48 -5.66
C TYR A 48 -11.27 -18.08 -6.49
N THR A 49 -10.37 -18.84 -5.86
CA THR A 49 -9.24 -19.48 -6.54
C THR A 49 -8.77 -20.73 -5.81
N ASN A 50 -8.23 -21.68 -6.58
CA ASN A 50 -7.52 -22.85 -6.06
C ASN A 50 -5.99 -22.63 -6.01
N ILE A 51 -5.48 -21.50 -6.48
CA ILE A 51 -4.04 -21.18 -6.56
C ILE A 51 -3.64 -20.42 -5.30
N ILE A 52 -3.44 -21.17 -4.21
CA ILE A 52 -3.05 -20.64 -2.91
C ILE A 52 -1.70 -21.25 -2.52
N HIS A 53 -0.72 -20.38 -2.31
CA HIS A 53 0.62 -20.72 -1.85
C HIS A 53 0.87 -20.14 -0.47
N TYR A 54 1.79 -20.77 0.27
CA TYR A 54 2.16 -20.35 1.62
C TYR A 54 3.63 -19.93 1.64
N SER A 55 3.89 -18.80 2.28
CA SER A 55 5.24 -18.28 2.49
C SER A 55 5.82 -18.84 3.77
N GLU A 56 7.00 -19.46 3.68
CA GLU A 56 7.71 -20.01 4.84
C GLU A 56 8.29 -18.91 5.75
N SER A 57 8.46 -17.69 5.22
CA SER A 57 9.03 -16.55 5.95
C SER A 57 8.40 -15.21 5.51
N TRP A 58 8.70 -14.13 6.25
CA TRP A 58 8.35 -12.76 5.87
C TRP A 58 9.63 -11.94 5.56
N PRO A 59 10.13 -11.98 4.31
CA PRO A 59 11.34 -11.27 3.90
C PRO A 59 11.13 -9.77 3.64
N GLY A 60 9.91 -9.26 3.85
CA GLY A 60 9.50 -7.91 3.48
C GLY A 60 8.74 -7.85 2.16
N PHE A 61 8.06 -6.73 1.92
CA PHE A 61 7.09 -6.60 0.81
C PHE A 61 7.72 -6.82 -0.57
N GLY A 62 8.89 -6.25 -0.84
CA GLY A 62 9.55 -6.35 -2.15
C GLY A 62 9.84 -7.80 -2.57
N ILE A 63 10.57 -8.53 -1.73
CA ILE A 63 10.88 -9.95 -1.96
C ILE A 63 9.60 -10.80 -1.98
N GLN A 64 8.63 -10.50 -1.10
CA GLN A 64 7.37 -11.23 -1.08
C GLN A 64 6.60 -11.09 -2.40
N ARG A 65 6.56 -9.88 -2.98
CA ARG A 65 5.96 -9.63 -4.30
C ARG A 65 6.72 -10.32 -5.42
N GLN A 66 8.05 -10.39 -5.36
CA GLN A 66 8.85 -11.16 -6.33
C GLN A 66 8.53 -12.65 -6.26
N ASN A 67 8.47 -13.22 -5.06
CA ASN A 67 8.12 -14.63 -4.86
C ASN A 67 6.72 -14.91 -5.39
N ALA A 68 5.76 -14.03 -5.08
CA ALA A 68 4.40 -14.15 -5.59
C ALA A 68 4.34 -14.04 -7.13
N GLN A 69 5.10 -13.12 -7.72
CA GLN A 69 5.19 -12.96 -9.18
C GLN A 69 5.69 -14.22 -9.89
N LYS A 70 6.66 -14.94 -9.33
CA LYS A 70 7.19 -16.18 -9.92
C LYS A 70 6.16 -17.30 -10.03
N LEU A 71 5.09 -17.25 -9.23
CA LEU A 71 4.01 -18.22 -9.25
C LEU A 71 3.03 -17.99 -10.41
N SER A 72 3.07 -16.81 -11.04
CA SER A 72 2.15 -16.46 -12.12
C SER A 72 2.52 -17.06 -13.46
N SER A 73 1.51 -17.51 -14.18
CA SER A 73 1.64 -18.10 -15.52
C SER A 73 1.23 -17.12 -16.63
N SER A 74 0.44 -16.10 -16.32
CA SER A 74 -0.05 -15.16 -17.34
C SER A 74 1.03 -14.23 -17.89
N ARG A 75 0.73 -13.64 -19.05
CA ARG A 75 1.60 -12.63 -19.67
C ARG A 75 1.67 -11.35 -18.83
N TRP A 76 0.56 -10.93 -18.26
CA TRP A 76 0.45 -9.71 -17.45
C TRP A 76 0.29 -10.04 -15.98
N VAL A 77 0.86 -9.20 -15.13
CA VAL A 77 0.71 -9.25 -13.67
C VAL A 77 0.08 -7.97 -13.19
N PHE A 78 -0.90 -8.10 -12.30
CA PHE A 78 -1.46 -7.02 -11.50
C PHE A 78 -1.26 -7.34 -10.02
N MET A 79 -0.44 -6.54 -9.34
CA MET A 79 -0.24 -6.66 -7.89
C MET A 79 -1.36 -5.94 -7.14
N LEU A 80 -2.26 -6.71 -6.50
CA LEU A 80 -3.39 -6.20 -5.72
C LEU A 80 -3.15 -6.49 -4.24
N ASP A 81 -3.29 -5.49 -3.37
CA ASP A 81 -3.24 -5.74 -1.93
C ASP A 81 -4.61 -6.20 -1.40
N ALA A 82 -4.62 -6.97 -0.30
CA ALA A 82 -5.86 -7.54 0.23
C ALA A 82 -6.88 -6.50 0.73
N ASP A 83 -6.42 -5.28 1.03
CA ASP A 83 -7.22 -4.11 1.43
C ASP A 83 -7.54 -3.15 0.27
N GLU A 84 -7.28 -3.57 -0.97
CA GLU A 84 -7.54 -2.80 -2.19
C GLU A 84 -8.71 -3.39 -3.02
N GLU A 85 -9.49 -2.54 -3.70
CA GLU A 85 -10.60 -2.93 -4.58
C GLU A 85 -10.47 -2.25 -5.96
N ILE A 86 -10.58 -3.05 -7.02
CA ILE A 86 -10.46 -2.58 -8.40
C ILE A 86 -11.81 -1.97 -8.84
N SER A 87 -11.84 -0.66 -9.12
CA SER A 87 -13.07 -0.04 -9.62
C SER A 87 -13.42 -0.52 -11.03
N LEU A 88 -14.71 -0.49 -11.39
CA LEU A 88 -15.18 -0.92 -12.71
C LEU A 88 -14.45 -0.20 -13.85
N LYS A 89 -14.26 1.12 -13.74
CA LYS A 89 -13.53 1.94 -14.71
C LYS A 89 -12.06 1.55 -14.82
N LEU A 90 -11.45 1.11 -13.71
CA LEU A 90 -10.09 0.61 -13.70
C LEU A 90 -10.01 -0.75 -14.39
N LYS A 91 -10.91 -1.69 -14.04
CA LYS A 91 -11.05 -2.99 -14.71
C LYS A 91 -11.15 -2.83 -16.24
N GLU A 92 -12.07 -2.02 -16.72
CA GLU A 92 -12.26 -1.77 -18.16
C GLU A 92 -10.98 -1.21 -18.80
N SER A 93 -10.29 -0.30 -18.11
CA SER A 93 -9.02 0.26 -18.58
C SER A 93 -7.92 -0.79 -18.66
N ILE A 94 -7.85 -1.71 -17.69
CA ILE A 94 -6.88 -2.82 -17.68
C ILE A 94 -7.18 -3.78 -18.84
N GLN A 95 -8.42 -4.26 -18.96
CA GLN A 95 -8.81 -5.20 -20.02
C GLN A 95 -8.54 -4.66 -21.43
N LYS A 96 -8.66 -3.35 -21.62
CA LYS A 96 -8.29 -2.69 -22.87
C LYS A 96 -6.79 -2.72 -23.14
N VAL A 97 -5.95 -2.40 -22.15
CA VAL A 97 -4.52 -2.23 -22.39
C VAL A 97 -3.73 -3.52 -22.45
N ILE A 98 -4.19 -4.59 -21.79
CA ILE A 98 -3.49 -5.88 -21.80
C ILE A 98 -3.44 -6.51 -23.19
N ASN A 99 -4.38 -6.18 -24.07
CA ASN A 99 -4.38 -6.61 -25.47
C ASN A 99 -3.50 -5.72 -26.39
N GLY A 100 -2.85 -4.71 -25.83
CA GLY A 100 -1.94 -3.80 -26.55
C GLY A 100 -0.46 -4.20 -26.43
N LYS A 101 0.42 -3.23 -26.69
CA LYS A 101 1.87 -3.38 -26.52
C LYS A 101 2.26 -3.41 -25.05
N ASP A 102 3.37 -4.10 -24.78
CA ASP A 102 4.00 -4.16 -23.47
C ASP A 102 4.30 -2.75 -22.94
N CYS A 103 3.85 -2.48 -21.72
CA CYS A 103 3.99 -1.21 -21.06
C CYS A 103 3.80 -1.39 -19.55
N ILE A 104 4.48 -0.56 -18.75
CA ILE A 104 4.22 -0.48 -17.32
C ILE A 104 3.12 0.55 -17.10
N TYR A 105 2.12 0.20 -16.30
CA TYR A 105 0.97 1.05 -16.04
C TYR A 105 0.87 1.45 -14.56
N MET A 106 0.70 2.75 -14.37
CA MET A 106 0.41 3.37 -13.09
C MET A 106 -1.08 3.45 -12.87
N ILE A 107 -1.50 3.14 -11.66
CA ILE A 107 -2.88 3.21 -11.21
C ILE A 107 -2.96 4.23 -10.07
N ASN A 108 -4.04 5.01 -10.08
CA ASN A 108 -4.28 5.99 -9.02
C ASN A 108 -4.95 5.29 -7.86
N ARG A 109 -4.31 5.31 -6.69
CA ARG A 109 -4.89 4.78 -5.46
C ARG A 109 -5.73 5.87 -4.79
N LEU A 110 -6.97 5.53 -4.46
CA LEU A 110 -7.87 6.39 -3.70
C LEU A 110 -8.09 5.79 -2.32
N SER A 111 -7.36 6.34 -1.35
CA SER A 111 -7.40 5.88 0.03
C SER A 111 -8.65 6.36 0.75
N LYS A 112 -9.14 5.50 1.64
CA LYS A 112 -10.25 5.73 2.53
C LYS A 112 -9.77 5.62 3.98
N ALA A 113 -10.11 6.62 4.78
CA ALA A 113 -9.83 6.67 6.20
C ALA A 113 -11.14 6.92 6.95
N PHE A 114 -11.40 6.13 8.00
CA PHE A 114 -12.55 6.26 8.88
C PHE A 114 -13.88 6.33 8.09
N GLY A 115 -14.01 5.51 7.06
CA GLY A 115 -15.22 5.46 6.24
C GLY A 115 -15.32 6.54 5.15
N LYS A 116 -14.35 7.45 5.00
CA LYS A 116 -14.39 8.56 4.03
C LYS A 116 -13.21 8.52 3.07
N GLU A 117 -13.49 8.72 1.77
CA GLU A 117 -12.46 8.90 0.76
C GLU A 117 -11.64 10.16 1.05
N VAL A 118 -10.32 10.07 0.86
CA VAL A 118 -9.39 11.19 1.09
C VAL A 118 -8.86 11.63 -0.27
N ARG A 119 -9.30 12.81 -0.72
CA ARG A 119 -8.95 13.36 -2.04
C ARG A 119 -7.92 14.48 -1.96
N HIS A 120 -7.62 14.94 -0.75
CA HIS A 120 -6.62 15.94 -0.45
C HIS A 120 -5.66 15.40 0.61
N SER A 121 -5.16 16.24 1.51
CA SER A 121 -4.25 15.82 2.59
C SER A 121 -2.92 15.21 2.11
N GLY A 122 -2.60 15.40 0.82
CA GLY A 122 -1.43 14.82 0.17
C GLY A 122 -1.54 13.33 -0.12
N TRP A 123 -2.73 12.75 -0.01
CA TRP A 123 -2.99 11.32 -0.25
C TRP A 123 -3.47 11.04 -1.66
N TYR A 124 -3.94 12.05 -2.38
CA TYR A 124 -4.43 11.91 -3.75
C TYR A 124 -3.97 13.10 -4.60
N PRO A 125 -3.59 12.88 -5.86
CA PRO A 125 -3.45 11.58 -6.52
C PRO A 125 -2.22 10.80 -6.02
N ASP A 126 -2.34 9.47 -5.93
CA ASP A 126 -1.29 8.54 -5.52
C ASP A 126 -1.06 7.51 -6.63
N TRP A 127 -0.07 7.77 -7.48
CA TRP A 127 0.20 6.94 -8.66
C TRP A 127 1.22 5.84 -8.33
N ILE A 128 0.78 4.59 -8.42
CA ILE A 128 1.59 3.41 -8.14
C ILE A 128 1.66 2.46 -9.35
N CYS A 129 2.82 1.89 -9.63
CA CYS A 129 2.98 0.90 -10.70
C CYS A 129 2.51 -0.48 -10.21
N ARG A 130 1.41 -1.00 -10.76
CA ARG A 130 0.89 -2.33 -10.37
C ARG A 130 0.59 -3.26 -11.54
N LEU A 131 0.45 -2.74 -12.76
CA LEU A 131 0.17 -3.55 -13.96
C LEU A 131 1.38 -3.52 -14.91
N TYR A 132 1.92 -4.69 -15.24
CA TYR A 132 3.10 -4.83 -16.09
C TYR A 132 3.19 -6.24 -16.70
N PRO A 133 3.90 -6.43 -17.83
CA PRO A 133 4.22 -7.76 -18.34
C PRO A 133 5.11 -8.52 -17.36
N ARG A 134 4.80 -9.79 -17.09
CA ARG A 134 5.44 -10.64 -16.08
C ARG A 134 6.96 -10.72 -16.24
N GLU A 135 7.44 -10.83 -17.48
CA GLU A 135 8.87 -10.99 -17.81
C GLU A 135 9.61 -9.66 -17.97
N LEU A 136 8.90 -8.52 -17.96
CA LEU A 136 9.53 -7.23 -18.21
C LEU A 136 10.27 -6.68 -16.99
N THR A 137 9.70 -6.85 -15.80
CA THR A 137 10.24 -6.24 -14.58
C THR A 137 9.71 -6.92 -13.31
N THR A 138 10.30 -6.58 -12.16
CA THR A 138 9.87 -7.00 -10.83
C THR A 138 10.17 -5.92 -9.78
N TYR A 139 9.83 -6.18 -8.51
CA TYR A 139 10.06 -5.26 -7.39
C TYR A 139 11.51 -5.29 -6.93
N ASN A 140 11.98 -4.20 -6.32
CA ASN A 140 13.28 -4.16 -5.65
C ASN A 140 13.29 -4.89 -4.28
N ASN A 141 14.45 -4.97 -3.64
CA ASN A 141 14.66 -5.69 -2.38
C ASN A 141 14.65 -4.76 -1.16
N ASP A 142 14.12 -3.54 -1.30
CA ASP A 142 14.15 -2.57 -0.22
C ASP A 142 13.20 -3.00 0.91
N LEU A 143 13.69 -2.98 2.14
CA LEU A 143 12.91 -3.34 3.33
C LEU A 143 11.80 -2.32 3.64
N VAL A 144 11.96 -1.08 3.17
CA VAL A 144 11.00 0.01 3.34
C VAL A 144 10.91 0.77 2.02
N HIS A 145 9.69 1.06 1.56
CA HIS A 145 9.42 1.74 0.29
C HIS A 145 9.79 0.90 -0.93
N GLU A 146 9.37 -0.36 -0.94
CA GLU A 146 9.52 -1.22 -2.11
C GLU A 146 8.86 -0.57 -3.34
N SER A 147 9.50 -0.74 -4.50
CA SER A 147 9.01 -0.18 -5.75
C SER A 147 9.29 -1.11 -6.93
N LEU A 148 8.43 -1.01 -7.95
CA LEU A 148 8.64 -1.72 -9.20
C LEU A 148 9.85 -1.12 -9.93
N ILE A 149 10.80 -1.96 -10.31
CA ILE A 149 11.95 -1.52 -11.10
C ILE A 149 11.45 -1.07 -12.47
N ILE A 150 11.90 0.08 -12.96
CA ILE A 150 11.52 0.56 -14.30
C ILE A 150 12.74 0.37 -15.21
N PRO A 151 12.70 -0.58 -16.16
CA PRO A 151 13.81 -0.79 -17.08
C PRO A 151 14.08 0.45 -17.94
N SER A 152 15.33 0.61 -18.36
CA SER A 152 15.72 1.70 -19.26
C SER A 152 14.89 1.67 -20.55
N GLY A 153 14.46 2.84 -21.02
CA GLY A 153 13.61 2.98 -22.21
C GLY A 153 12.10 2.81 -21.97
N TYR A 154 11.67 2.39 -20.77
CA TYR A 154 10.25 2.33 -20.42
C TYR A 154 9.80 3.57 -19.67
N LYS A 155 8.65 4.13 -20.07
CA LYS A 155 7.97 5.23 -19.38
C LYS A 155 6.60 4.77 -18.91
N PRO A 156 6.35 4.67 -17.60
CA PRO A 156 5.05 4.26 -17.07
C PRO A 156 3.90 5.15 -17.59
N LYS A 157 2.77 4.53 -17.92
CA LYS A 157 1.56 5.22 -18.40
C LYS A 157 0.44 5.15 -17.38
N LYS A 158 -0.34 6.23 -17.25
CA LYS A 158 -1.46 6.29 -16.29
C LYS A 158 -2.71 5.63 -16.86
N LEU A 159 -3.35 4.76 -16.07
CA LEU A 159 -4.68 4.23 -16.38
C LEU A 159 -5.78 5.10 -15.80
N LYS A 160 -6.96 5.01 -16.43
CA LYS A 160 -8.19 5.62 -15.91
C LYS A 160 -8.82 4.69 -14.88
N GLY A 161 -9.56 5.27 -13.94
CA GLY A 161 -10.12 4.54 -12.80
C GLY A 161 -9.25 4.70 -11.56
N ASN A 162 -9.72 4.11 -10.45
CA ASN A 162 -9.04 4.17 -9.16
C ASN A 162 -8.94 2.76 -8.59
N LEU A 163 -7.89 2.54 -7.82
CA LEU A 163 -7.77 1.43 -6.90
C LEU A 163 -8.21 1.95 -5.53
N PHE A 164 -9.38 1.51 -5.06
CA PHE A 164 -9.85 1.93 -3.74
C PHE A 164 -9.01 1.24 -2.68
N HIS A 165 -8.58 1.95 -1.63
CA HIS A 165 -7.70 1.41 -0.61
C HIS A 165 -8.20 1.71 0.79
N GLU A 166 -8.53 0.69 1.58
CA GLU A 166 -8.98 0.86 2.97
C GLU A 166 -7.77 1.04 3.90
N THR A 167 -7.37 2.28 4.16
CA THR A 167 -6.14 2.59 4.90
C THR A 167 -6.32 2.52 6.41
N TYR A 168 -7.35 3.18 6.95
CA TYR A 168 -7.65 3.20 8.39
C TYR A 168 -9.13 2.94 8.62
N ARG A 169 -9.45 1.85 9.34
CA ARG A 169 -10.84 1.54 9.69
C ARG A 169 -11.32 2.36 10.88
N ASP A 170 -10.53 2.33 11.93
CA ASP A 170 -10.83 2.91 13.22
C ASP A 170 -9.54 3.37 13.90
N MET A 171 -9.67 3.96 15.10
CA MET A 171 -8.53 4.44 15.86
C MET A 171 -7.61 3.32 16.34
N LYS A 172 -8.12 2.10 16.57
CA LYS A 172 -7.30 0.96 17.01
C LYS A 172 -6.36 0.52 15.89
N ASP A 173 -6.88 0.38 14.67
CA ASP A 173 -6.10 0.08 13.47
C ASP A 173 -5.04 1.16 13.21
N TYR A 174 -5.43 2.43 13.34
CA TYR A 174 -4.52 3.56 13.23
C TYR A 174 -3.35 3.46 14.22
N TYR A 175 -3.63 3.31 15.52
CA TYR A 175 -2.59 3.27 16.56
C TYR A 175 -1.66 2.05 16.44
N LYS A 176 -2.18 0.90 16.00
CA LYS A 176 -1.37 -0.29 15.70
C LYS A 176 -0.35 0.00 14.59
N LYS A 177 -0.81 0.55 13.46
CA LYS A 177 0.06 0.93 12.33
C LYS A 177 1.03 2.05 12.73
N MET A 178 0.55 3.02 13.51
CA MET A 178 1.35 4.14 14.00
C MET A 178 2.52 3.66 14.86
N SER A 179 2.29 2.72 15.78
CA SER A 179 3.33 2.19 16.66
C SER A 179 4.48 1.54 15.87
N LEU A 180 4.16 0.64 14.95
CA LEU A 180 5.14 -0.01 14.07
C LEU A 180 5.92 1.01 13.23
N TYR A 181 5.21 2.02 12.70
CA TYR A 181 5.81 3.05 11.90
C TYR A 181 6.74 3.98 12.69
N ILE A 182 6.37 4.35 13.92
CA ILE A 182 7.21 5.14 14.83
C ILE A 182 8.49 4.37 15.12
N ASP A 183 8.37 3.10 15.52
CA ASP A 183 9.52 2.27 15.88
C ASP A 183 10.50 2.11 14.71
N ALA A 184 10.00 1.73 13.53
CA ALA A 184 10.81 1.58 12.33
C ALA A 184 11.51 2.90 11.95
N TRP A 185 10.78 4.02 11.98
CA TRP A 185 11.34 5.32 11.62
C TRP A 185 12.39 5.77 12.62
N SER A 186 12.14 5.66 13.93
CA SER A 186 13.08 6.08 14.97
C SER A 186 14.30 5.18 15.01
N SER A 187 14.17 3.86 14.85
CA SER A 187 15.29 2.90 14.77
C SER A 187 16.25 3.22 13.61
N GLN A 188 15.73 3.69 12.48
CA GLN A 188 16.58 4.08 11.33
C GLN A 188 17.23 5.47 11.50
N ASN A 189 16.68 6.33 12.36
CA ASN A 189 17.03 7.74 12.43
C ASN A 189 17.65 8.18 13.77
N PHE A 190 17.63 7.38 14.83
CA PHE A 190 18.04 7.83 16.16
C PHE A 190 19.51 8.28 16.22
N GLN A 191 20.38 7.66 15.43
CA GLN A 191 21.79 8.08 15.30
C GLN A 191 21.94 9.32 14.39
N LYS A 192 21.07 9.48 13.38
CA LYS A 192 21.18 10.50 12.32
C LYS A 192 20.48 11.83 12.66
N LYS A 193 19.50 11.82 13.58
CA LYS A 193 18.66 12.97 13.88
C LYS A 193 18.62 13.27 15.39
N LYS A 194 18.43 14.55 15.73
CA LYS A 194 18.13 14.98 17.10
C LYS A 194 16.64 14.75 17.40
N GLY A 195 16.34 14.30 18.63
CA GLY A 195 14.98 14.08 19.12
C GLY A 195 14.61 15.03 20.26
N GLY A 196 13.36 14.95 20.71
CA GLY A 196 12.84 15.66 21.87
C GLY A 196 11.48 16.31 21.62
N ILE A 197 10.79 16.63 22.72
CA ILE A 197 9.42 17.16 22.71
C ILE A 197 9.33 18.48 21.94
N PHE A 198 10.24 19.43 22.19
CA PHE A 198 10.22 20.73 21.50
C PHE A 198 10.44 20.62 19.99
N ILE A 199 11.41 19.81 19.56
CA ILE A 199 11.65 19.52 18.13
C ILE A 199 10.43 18.83 17.53
N GLY A 200 9.88 17.83 18.23
CA GLY A 200 8.68 17.12 17.83
C GLY A 200 7.49 18.04 17.64
N PHE A 201 7.25 18.97 18.57
CA PHE A 201 6.15 19.93 18.51
C PHE A 201 6.27 20.85 17.30
N LEU A 202 7.42 21.50 17.06
CA LEU A 202 7.61 22.36 15.90
C LEU A 202 7.45 21.60 14.58
N ARG A 203 7.98 20.38 14.50
CA ARG A 203 7.86 19.51 13.32
C ARG A 203 6.43 19.02 13.12
N GLY A 204 5.73 18.71 14.21
CA GLY A 204 4.32 18.33 14.21
C GLY A 204 3.45 19.48 13.73
N LEU A 205 3.63 20.68 14.27
CA LEU A 205 2.86 21.86 13.89
C LEU A 205 3.04 22.18 12.41
N TRP A 206 4.28 22.12 11.92
CA TRP A 206 4.53 22.25 10.47
C TRP A 206 3.86 21.14 9.67
N ALA A 207 3.88 19.88 10.13
CA ALA A 207 3.23 18.78 9.44
C ALA A 207 1.70 18.95 9.38
N PHE A 208 1.08 19.47 10.45
CA PHE A 208 -0.34 19.85 10.48
C PHE A 208 -0.65 20.93 9.45
N ILE A 209 0.07 22.07 9.51
CA ILE A 209 -0.13 23.21 8.60
C ILE A 209 0.05 22.76 7.16
N LYS A 210 1.10 21.99 6.88
CA LYS A 210 1.34 21.42 5.57
C LYS A 210 0.18 20.57 5.09
N MET A 211 -0.31 19.66 5.91
CA MET A 211 -1.35 18.74 5.46
C MET A 211 -2.72 19.38 5.35
N TYR A 212 -3.10 20.17 6.35
CA TYR A 212 -4.41 20.78 6.41
C TYR A 212 -4.57 21.96 5.45
N ILE A 213 -3.57 22.84 5.38
CA ILE A 213 -3.62 24.08 4.58
C ILE A 213 -2.99 23.85 3.21
N PHE A 214 -1.68 23.54 3.14
CA PHE A 214 -0.97 23.49 1.85
C PHE A 214 -1.37 22.30 0.98
N GLN A 215 -1.78 21.18 1.59
CA GLN A 215 -2.29 20.01 0.89
C GLN A 215 -3.83 19.96 0.89
N LEU A 216 -4.47 21.09 1.20
CA LEU A 216 -5.92 21.30 1.11
C LEU A 216 -6.75 20.28 1.89
N GLY A 217 -6.22 19.74 3.00
CA GLY A 217 -6.94 18.77 3.84
C GLY A 217 -8.29 19.29 4.34
N PHE A 218 -8.48 20.60 4.49
CA PHE A 218 -9.79 21.18 4.84
C PHE A 218 -10.90 20.86 3.81
N LEU A 219 -10.56 20.56 2.55
CA LEU A 219 -11.53 20.14 1.53
C LEU A 219 -12.06 18.71 1.77
N ASP A 220 -11.34 17.89 2.54
CA ASP A 220 -11.81 16.59 3.01
C ASP A 220 -12.67 16.70 4.29
N LYS A 221 -13.08 17.92 4.69
CA LYS A 221 -13.96 18.18 5.85
C LYS A 221 -13.40 17.57 7.16
N SER A 222 -14.24 16.87 7.92
CA SER A 222 -13.87 16.29 9.22
C SER A 222 -12.74 15.27 9.10
N VAL A 223 -12.73 14.40 8.07
CA VAL A 223 -11.66 13.40 7.92
C VAL A 223 -10.31 14.08 7.66
N GLY A 224 -10.28 15.16 6.88
CA GLY A 224 -9.05 15.91 6.65
C GLY A 224 -8.48 16.57 7.91
N LEU A 225 -9.35 17.15 8.75
CA LEU A 225 -8.93 17.68 10.05
C LEU A 225 -8.44 16.57 10.99
N THR A 226 -9.18 15.46 11.08
CA THR A 226 -8.78 14.29 11.87
C THR A 226 -7.40 13.79 11.47
N LEU A 227 -7.17 13.55 10.18
CA LEU A 227 -5.88 13.10 9.69
C LEU A 227 -4.77 14.11 10.03
N ALA A 228 -5.04 15.42 9.95
CA ALA A 228 -4.03 16.44 10.22
C ALA A 228 -3.59 16.43 11.68
N ILE A 229 -4.54 16.26 12.61
CA ILE A 229 -4.27 16.09 14.04
C ILE A 229 -3.48 14.82 14.30
N LEU A 230 -3.89 13.70 13.68
CA LEU A 230 -3.19 12.43 13.79
C LEU A 230 -1.75 12.52 13.24
N ARG A 231 -1.56 13.25 12.14
CA ARG A 231 -0.23 13.53 11.57
C ARG A 231 0.64 14.37 12.51
N PHE A 232 0.06 15.35 13.19
CA PHE A 232 0.72 16.15 14.21
C PHE A 232 1.20 15.26 15.37
N GLU A 233 0.28 14.47 15.94
CA GLU A 233 0.55 13.54 17.03
C GLU A 233 1.67 12.56 16.68
N THR A 234 1.55 11.82 15.57
CA THR A 234 2.57 10.86 15.15
C THR A 234 3.93 11.52 14.93
N THR A 235 3.95 12.74 14.39
CA THR A 235 5.21 13.46 14.18
C THR A 235 5.88 13.80 15.50
N ILE A 236 5.12 14.25 16.51
CA ILE A 236 5.67 14.50 17.85
C ILE A 236 6.24 13.22 18.43
N THR A 237 5.46 12.14 18.44
CA THR A 237 5.83 10.87 19.08
C THR A 237 7.10 10.28 18.47
N LYS A 238 7.28 10.38 17.15
CA LYS A 238 8.53 9.97 16.47
C LYS A 238 9.78 10.67 17.02
N TYR A 239 9.73 11.99 17.23
CA TYR A 239 10.88 12.73 17.73
C TYR A 239 11.10 12.51 19.23
N ILE A 240 10.03 12.28 20.00
CA ILE A 240 10.14 11.84 21.40
C ILE A 240 10.86 10.48 21.45
N ASP A 241 10.43 9.52 20.63
CA ASP A 241 11.00 8.17 20.61
C ASP A 241 12.48 8.15 20.19
N ILE A 242 12.90 9.01 19.24
CA ILE A 242 14.33 9.22 18.95
C ILE A 242 15.11 9.60 20.22
N LYS A 243 14.59 10.51 21.05
CA LYS A 243 15.29 10.95 22.26
C LYS A 243 15.41 9.81 23.27
N ILE A 244 14.35 9.02 23.44
CA ILE A 244 14.31 7.86 24.33
C ILE A 244 15.32 6.78 23.87
N LYS A 245 15.37 6.48 22.57
CA LYS A 245 16.33 5.50 22.03
C LYS A 245 17.78 5.97 22.18
N ARG A 246 18.05 7.26 21.96
CA ARG A 246 19.39 7.82 22.16
C ARG A 246 19.86 7.75 23.61
N SER A 247 18.99 8.01 24.59
CA SER A 247 19.36 7.95 26.00
C SER A 247 19.59 6.52 26.51
N LYS A 248 19.08 5.51 25.82
CA LYS A 248 19.38 4.10 26.12
C LYS A 248 20.68 3.60 25.47
N SER A 249 21.17 4.30 24.45
CA SER A 249 22.41 3.98 23.72
C SER A 249 23.64 4.74 24.23
N SER A 250 23.45 5.69 25.16
CA SER A 250 24.48 6.47 25.85
C SER A 250 24.72 5.91 27.23
#